data_AF-A0A1G0V9R6-F1
#
_entry.id   AF-A0A1G0V9R6-F1
#
_cell.length_a   1.000
_cell.length_b   1.000
_cell.length_c   1.000
_cell.angle_alpha   90.00
_cell.angle_beta   90.00
_cell.angle_gamma   90.00
#
_symmetry.space_group_name_H-M   'P 1'
#
loop_
_entity.id
_entity.type
_entity.pdbx_description
1 polymer ?
#
loop_
_entity_poly.entity_id
_entity_poly.type
_entity_poly.pdbx_seq_one_letter_code
_entity_poly.pdbx_strand_id
1 'polypeptide(L)'
;MKKLLALSVLLFGTLHAQNLDSLYSEFLRIRGISDPSVTHVLGDSQEPVKCSFGTVNSIKLNYNNFSAKQKIVLAPMLQRPTADTSFISPSGKFRIHFNKTGSNAPGYDLKEFAKAADSSYNYEVNIMKFPAPPSDNGEGGDNRIDVYLHNLVGGDYGYTEQDQIGATTSPSYIVMDNDFSGSGYYTHGIDAAKATIAHELHHAIQLGNYIFREPDRFYHELTSTAMEEFVYDDVNDYYAYISSYFRNTGKALAMNSGYNLALWNIFLRNRFGDKIIKDIWEEMPNMRAVEAFSKVLLDYGSSLKVEFNRFGLWCYFTNTRAVPGKYFEEAANYPVITNSMSMDISQPISVTTEPVSNNFYEFIDGNNRLYSIISNVDVQSSISSSATKISLDYYVSSQASSGFRKLNPNYNYYSKIVSQDLTLLAETNILNDIPLNEGEVSVETAGYAYPQPFKYSEHQYLFLPASLNGGSGNVDLYIYSTDMNLVYSGQKRIVATEKIVVPWDAKDSNQHKLATGVYFYVIKCGEDIIKGKFVIYND
;
A
#
# COMPACT_ATOMS: atom_id res chain seq x y z
N MET A 1 -23.89 32.92 5.90
CA MET A 1 -23.28 31.68 6.40
C MET A 1 -24.23 30.49 6.59
N LYS A 2 -25.58 30.61 6.60
CA LYS A 2 -26.51 29.47 6.79
C LYS A 2 -26.93 28.70 5.52
N LYS A 3 -26.53 29.12 4.31
CA LYS A 3 -26.92 28.46 3.03
C LYS A 3 -25.86 27.53 2.43
N LEU A 4 -24.59 27.57 2.87
CA LEU A 4 -23.56 26.63 2.40
C LEU A 4 -23.59 25.28 3.12
N LEU A 5 -23.96 25.23 4.41
CA LEU A 5 -23.97 23.99 5.19
C LEU A 5 -25.02 22.97 4.70
N ALA A 6 -26.17 23.44 4.20
CA ALA A 6 -27.22 22.56 3.71
C ALA A 6 -26.85 21.89 2.38
N LEU A 7 -26.13 22.62 1.50
CA LEU A 7 -25.73 22.10 0.18
C LEU A 7 -24.64 21.02 0.31
N SER A 8 -23.69 21.19 1.23
CA SER A 8 -22.68 20.17 1.54
C SER A 8 -23.29 18.92 2.16
N VAL A 9 -24.21 19.05 3.13
CA VAL A 9 -24.89 17.88 3.74
C VAL A 9 -25.76 17.14 2.72
N LEU A 10 -26.43 17.86 1.82
CA LEU A 10 -27.18 17.26 0.70
C LEU A 10 -26.24 16.54 -0.28
N LEU A 11 -25.11 17.14 -0.69
CA LEU A 11 -24.14 16.50 -1.59
C LEU A 11 -23.50 15.24 -0.99
N PHE A 12 -23.07 15.31 0.29
CA PHE A 12 -22.50 14.16 0.98
C PHE A 12 -23.54 13.05 1.20
N GLY A 13 -24.79 13.40 1.51
CA GLY A 13 -25.88 12.45 1.61
C GLY A 13 -26.21 11.77 0.28
N THR A 14 -26.21 12.51 -0.83
CA THR A 14 -26.47 11.95 -2.17
C THR A 14 -25.31 11.07 -2.65
N LEU A 15 -24.05 11.47 -2.41
CA LEU A 15 -22.87 10.67 -2.78
C LEU A 15 -22.81 9.37 -1.95
N HIS A 16 -23.10 9.44 -0.65
CA HIS A 16 -23.15 8.26 0.20
C HIS A 16 -24.28 7.30 -0.21
N ALA A 17 -25.48 7.82 -0.51
CA ALA A 17 -26.59 7.01 -1.01
C ALA A 17 -26.28 6.35 -2.37
N GLN A 18 -25.68 7.10 -3.32
CA GLN A 18 -25.27 6.58 -4.61
C GLN A 18 -24.20 5.48 -4.50
N ASN A 19 -23.28 5.61 -3.54
CA ASN A 19 -22.28 4.59 -3.25
C ASN A 19 -22.90 3.31 -2.67
N LEU A 20 -23.90 3.44 -1.77
CA LEU A 20 -24.61 2.28 -1.23
C LEU A 20 -25.43 1.56 -2.30
N ASP A 21 -26.11 2.28 -3.19
CA ASP A 21 -26.87 1.66 -4.28
C ASP A 21 -25.94 0.92 -5.25
N SER A 22 -24.79 1.51 -5.60
CA SER A 22 -23.77 0.85 -6.44
C SER A 22 -23.23 -0.43 -5.76
N LEU A 23 -22.95 -0.36 -4.47
CA LEU A 23 -22.49 -1.50 -3.66
C LEU A 23 -23.55 -2.61 -3.59
N TYR A 24 -24.81 -2.26 -3.35
CA TYR A 24 -25.93 -3.19 -3.32
C TYR A 24 -26.07 -3.94 -4.64
N SER A 25 -26.00 -3.22 -5.76
CA SER A 25 -26.13 -3.80 -7.09
C SER A 25 -24.98 -4.71 -7.47
N GLU A 26 -23.75 -4.35 -7.11
CA GLU A 26 -22.60 -5.20 -7.33
C GLU A 26 -22.68 -6.49 -6.50
N PHE A 27 -23.16 -6.41 -5.25
CA PHE A 27 -23.39 -7.59 -4.43
C PHE A 27 -24.47 -8.51 -5.02
N LEU A 28 -25.57 -7.96 -5.55
CA LEU A 28 -26.58 -8.78 -6.25
C LEU A 28 -25.97 -9.49 -7.47
N ARG A 29 -25.10 -8.81 -8.23
CA ARG A 29 -24.37 -9.41 -9.36
C ARG A 29 -23.52 -10.59 -8.89
N ILE A 30 -22.74 -10.43 -7.83
CA ILE A 30 -21.91 -11.49 -7.24
C ILE A 30 -22.75 -12.69 -6.79
N ARG A 31 -23.99 -12.44 -6.32
CA ARG A 31 -24.96 -13.49 -5.96
C ARG A 31 -25.75 -14.06 -7.15
N GLY A 32 -25.40 -13.71 -8.39
CA GLY A 32 -26.04 -14.22 -9.61
C GLY A 32 -27.42 -13.64 -9.90
N ILE A 33 -27.76 -12.49 -9.30
CA ILE A 33 -29.06 -11.83 -9.46
C ILE A 33 -28.89 -10.61 -10.35
N SER A 34 -29.48 -10.67 -11.55
CA SER A 34 -29.57 -9.53 -12.46
C SER A 34 -30.81 -8.68 -12.15
N ASP A 35 -30.63 -7.44 -11.69
CA ASP A 35 -31.71 -6.46 -11.56
C ASP A 35 -31.68 -5.47 -12.75
N PRO A 36 -32.65 -5.53 -13.69
CA PRO A 36 -32.69 -4.64 -14.84
C PRO A 36 -33.04 -3.18 -14.49
N SER A 37 -33.40 -2.86 -13.24
CA SER A 37 -33.69 -1.49 -12.79
C SER A 37 -32.47 -0.70 -12.34
N VAL A 38 -31.29 -1.31 -12.31
CA VAL A 38 -30.06 -0.67 -11.85
C VAL A 38 -29.18 -0.32 -13.05
N THR A 39 -28.92 0.98 -13.24
CA THR A 39 -27.90 1.47 -14.18
C THR A 39 -26.50 1.22 -13.63
N HIS A 40 -25.74 0.38 -14.32
CA HIS A 40 -24.33 0.13 -14.05
C HIS A 40 -23.50 1.41 -14.21
N VAL A 41 -22.90 1.89 -13.13
CA VAL A 41 -21.73 2.76 -13.22
C VAL A 41 -20.52 1.83 -13.15
N LEU A 42 -20.06 1.38 -14.32
CA LEU A 42 -18.80 0.65 -14.42
C LEU A 42 -17.70 1.57 -13.89
N GLY A 43 -17.07 1.18 -12.79
CA GLY A 43 -15.81 1.78 -12.37
C GLY A 43 -14.77 1.53 -13.46
N ASP A 44 -13.98 2.55 -13.76
CA ASP A 44 -13.00 2.63 -14.85
C ASP A 44 -11.79 1.67 -14.70
N SER A 45 -11.92 0.59 -13.93
CA SER A 45 -10.87 -0.40 -13.80
C SER A 45 -11.00 -1.42 -14.93
N GLN A 46 -10.15 -1.30 -15.95
CA GLN A 46 -9.92 -2.34 -16.96
C GLN A 46 -9.27 -3.62 -16.39
N GLU A 47 -9.26 -3.80 -15.07
CA GLU A 47 -8.71 -4.99 -14.42
C GLU A 47 -9.81 -6.05 -14.27
N PRO A 48 -9.52 -7.32 -14.58
CA PRO A 48 -10.44 -8.41 -14.28
C PRO A 48 -10.75 -8.43 -12.78
N VAL A 49 -12.03 -8.60 -12.43
CA VAL A 49 -12.43 -8.81 -11.03
C VAL A 49 -11.93 -10.19 -10.62
N LYS A 50 -10.93 -10.25 -9.73
CA LYS A 50 -10.36 -11.50 -9.23
C LYS A 50 -11.15 -12.05 -8.06
N CYS A 51 -11.39 -11.23 -7.05
CA CYS A 51 -12.03 -11.63 -5.81
C CYS A 51 -13.07 -10.59 -5.38
N SER A 52 -14.17 -11.08 -4.80
CA SER A 52 -15.29 -10.26 -4.33
C SER A 52 -15.19 -9.83 -2.85
N PHE A 53 -14.08 -10.13 -2.17
CA PHE A 53 -13.82 -9.89 -0.73
C PHE A 53 -14.27 -8.49 -0.29
N GLY A 54 -13.80 -7.45 -0.99
CA GLY A 54 -14.12 -6.09 -0.65
C GLY A 54 -15.63 -5.82 -0.68
N THR A 55 -16.33 -6.28 -1.71
CA THR A 55 -17.78 -6.04 -1.87
C THR A 55 -18.60 -6.77 -0.81
N VAL A 56 -18.32 -8.05 -0.57
CA VAL A 56 -19.11 -8.85 0.40
C VAL A 56 -18.98 -8.33 1.83
N ASN A 57 -17.78 -7.89 2.23
CA ASN A 57 -17.55 -7.35 3.58
C ASN A 57 -18.02 -5.89 3.72
N SER A 58 -17.99 -5.08 2.64
CA SER A 58 -18.61 -3.75 2.63
C SER A 58 -20.10 -3.78 2.90
N ILE A 59 -20.81 -4.78 2.37
CA ILE A 59 -22.24 -4.97 2.63
C ILE A 59 -22.49 -5.19 4.12
N LYS A 60 -21.70 -6.05 4.76
CA LYS A 60 -21.82 -6.34 6.21
C LYS A 60 -21.43 -5.14 7.06
N LEU A 61 -20.39 -4.40 6.68
CA LEU A 61 -19.98 -3.19 7.38
C LEU A 61 -21.04 -2.09 7.31
N ASN A 62 -21.67 -1.92 6.14
CA ASN A 62 -22.67 -0.87 5.89
C ASN A 62 -24.11 -1.35 6.06
N TYR A 63 -24.34 -2.57 6.57
CA TYR A 63 -25.66 -3.19 6.58
C TYR A 63 -26.74 -2.28 7.17
N ASN A 64 -26.41 -1.60 8.27
CA ASN A 64 -27.33 -0.70 8.97
C ASN A 64 -27.69 0.57 8.19
N ASN A 65 -26.89 0.97 7.20
CA ASN A 65 -27.11 2.15 6.37
C ASN A 65 -28.04 1.89 5.17
N PHE A 66 -28.30 0.63 4.82
CA PHE A 66 -29.25 0.28 3.76
C PHE A 66 -30.70 0.55 4.15
N SER A 67 -31.53 0.79 3.13
CA SER A 67 -32.98 0.91 3.30
C SER A 67 -33.60 -0.37 3.83
N ALA A 68 -34.79 -0.27 4.46
CA ALA A 68 -35.50 -1.45 4.96
C ALA A 68 -35.80 -2.48 3.87
N LYS A 69 -36.06 -2.03 2.63
CA LYS A 69 -36.27 -2.91 1.48
C LYS A 69 -35.01 -3.66 1.08
N GLN A 70 -33.87 -2.96 0.97
CA GLN A 70 -32.59 -3.57 0.67
C GLN A 70 -32.19 -4.60 1.73
N LYS A 71 -32.38 -4.29 3.02
CA LYS A 71 -32.09 -5.23 4.13
C LYS A 71 -32.88 -6.54 4.02
N ILE A 72 -34.15 -6.48 3.62
CA ILE A 72 -34.97 -7.69 3.39
C ILE A 72 -34.38 -8.57 2.28
N VAL A 73 -33.87 -7.95 1.20
CA VAL A 73 -33.24 -8.67 0.09
C VAL A 73 -31.87 -9.23 0.49
N LEU A 74 -31.07 -8.45 1.21
CA LEU A 74 -29.71 -8.82 1.60
C LEU A 74 -29.68 -9.95 2.65
N ALA A 75 -30.57 -9.92 3.65
CA ALA A 75 -30.54 -10.85 4.78
C ALA A 75 -30.37 -12.34 4.42
N PRO A 76 -31.14 -12.94 3.49
CA PRO A 76 -30.95 -14.33 3.09
C PRO A 76 -29.63 -14.58 2.34
N MET A 77 -29.07 -13.57 1.68
CA MET A 77 -27.84 -13.66 0.89
C MET A 77 -26.57 -13.47 1.71
N LEU A 78 -26.69 -13.15 2.99
CA LEU A 78 -25.55 -13.01 3.92
C LEU A 78 -25.31 -14.28 4.75
N GLN A 79 -26.12 -15.31 4.53
CA GLN A 79 -25.95 -16.63 5.13
C GLN A 79 -24.85 -17.40 4.40
N ARG A 80 -24.18 -18.31 5.12
CA ARG A 80 -23.21 -19.23 4.55
C ARG A 80 -23.84 -20.07 3.42
N PRO A 81 -23.11 -20.40 2.35
CA PRO A 81 -23.59 -21.32 1.32
C PRO A 81 -23.96 -22.69 1.90
N THR A 82 -24.84 -23.39 1.21
CA THR A 82 -25.17 -24.78 1.52
C THR A 82 -24.49 -25.74 0.54
N ALA A 83 -24.14 -26.92 1.03
CA ALA A 83 -23.53 -27.99 0.25
C ALA A 83 -24.11 -29.35 0.66
N ASP A 84 -24.15 -30.31 -0.27
CA ASP A 84 -24.67 -31.66 0.02
C ASP A 84 -23.72 -32.51 0.88
N THR A 85 -22.43 -32.17 0.91
CA THR A 85 -21.41 -32.94 1.62
C THR A 85 -20.19 -32.10 1.96
N SER A 86 -19.32 -32.64 2.82
CA SER A 86 -18.01 -32.08 3.10
C SER A 86 -17.01 -33.15 3.49
N PHE A 87 -15.72 -32.80 3.46
CA PHE A 87 -14.63 -33.62 3.98
C PHE A 87 -13.58 -32.75 4.68
N ILE A 88 -12.73 -33.40 5.46
CA ILE A 88 -11.68 -32.74 6.24
C ILE A 88 -10.36 -32.88 5.47
N SER A 89 -9.62 -31.77 5.37
CA SER A 89 -8.25 -31.73 4.83
C SER A 89 -7.29 -32.67 5.59
N PRO A 90 -6.22 -33.18 4.96
CA PRO A 90 -5.26 -34.09 5.60
C PRO A 90 -4.68 -33.60 6.94
N SER A 91 -4.37 -32.31 7.06
CA SER A 91 -3.83 -31.71 8.30
C SER A 91 -4.90 -31.46 9.37
N GLY A 92 -6.18 -31.59 9.00
CA GLY A 92 -7.31 -31.38 9.88
C GLY A 92 -7.65 -29.91 10.15
N LYS A 93 -7.16 -28.97 9.33
CA LYS A 93 -7.35 -27.52 9.51
C LYS A 93 -8.58 -26.97 8.79
N PHE A 94 -8.92 -27.55 7.65
CA PHE A 94 -10.03 -27.14 6.80
C PHE A 94 -11.14 -28.19 6.74
N ARG A 95 -12.38 -27.70 6.67
CA ARG A 95 -13.55 -28.44 6.22
C ARG A 95 -13.96 -27.91 4.85
N ILE A 96 -13.95 -28.78 3.85
CA ILE A 96 -14.22 -28.42 2.46
C ILE A 96 -15.62 -28.91 2.10
N HIS A 97 -16.52 -27.96 1.84
CA HIS A 97 -17.92 -28.15 1.47
C HIS A 97 -18.09 -28.09 -0.04
N PHE A 98 -18.80 -29.05 -0.61
CA PHE A 98 -19.02 -29.10 -2.05
C PHE A 98 -20.29 -29.89 -2.38
N ASN A 99 -20.78 -29.74 -3.62
CA ASN A 99 -21.87 -30.55 -4.14
C ASN A 99 -21.31 -31.68 -5.00
N LYS A 100 -21.83 -32.91 -4.87
CA LYS A 100 -21.35 -34.06 -5.66
C LYS A 100 -21.76 -34.03 -7.12
N THR A 101 -22.82 -33.27 -7.44
CA THR A 101 -23.42 -33.21 -8.78
C THR A 101 -23.98 -31.81 -9.05
N GLY A 102 -24.37 -31.56 -10.30
CA GLY A 102 -24.93 -30.27 -10.75
C GLY A 102 -23.86 -29.24 -11.08
N SER A 103 -24.29 -27.99 -11.27
CA SER A 103 -23.41 -26.89 -11.71
C SER A 103 -22.37 -26.48 -10.67
N ASN A 104 -22.55 -26.86 -9.40
CA ASN A 104 -21.63 -26.58 -8.30
C ASN A 104 -20.64 -27.74 -8.03
N ALA A 105 -20.65 -28.78 -8.86
CA ALA A 105 -19.75 -29.92 -8.68
C ALA A 105 -18.31 -29.53 -9.01
N PRO A 106 -17.31 -29.83 -8.16
CA PRO A 106 -15.93 -29.45 -8.41
C PRO A 106 -15.36 -30.01 -9.72
N GLY A 107 -14.64 -29.18 -10.48
CA GLY A 107 -14.00 -29.52 -11.75
C GLY A 107 -12.51 -29.87 -11.66
N TYR A 108 -11.93 -29.84 -10.46
CA TYR A 108 -10.52 -30.16 -10.18
C TYR A 108 -10.37 -31.22 -9.09
N ASP A 109 -9.15 -31.76 -8.92
CA ASP A 109 -8.86 -32.81 -7.93
C ASP A 109 -8.97 -32.28 -6.49
N LEU A 110 -10.00 -32.73 -5.77
CA LEU A 110 -10.26 -32.32 -4.38
C LEU A 110 -9.19 -32.77 -3.38
N LYS A 111 -8.47 -33.85 -3.64
CA LYS A 111 -7.36 -34.30 -2.77
C LYS A 111 -6.14 -33.41 -2.96
N GLU A 112 -5.88 -32.99 -4.19
CA GLU A 112 -4.83 -32.00 -4.46
C GLU A 112 -5.19 -30.65 -3.86
N PHE A 113 -6.43 -30.19 -4.04
CA PHE A 113 -6.92 -28.96 -3.45
C PHE A 113 -6.83 -28.96 -1.91
N ALA A 114 -7.20 -30.06 -1.25
CA ALA A 114 -7.10 -30.14 0.21
C ALA A 114 -5.64 -30.08 0.72
N LYS A 115 -4.68 -30.61 -0.04
CA LYS A 115 -3.25 -30.45 0.28
C LYS A 115 -2.76 -29.03 0.03
N ALA A 116 -3.30 -28.36 -0.99
CA ALA A 116 -3.04 -26.95 -1.24
C ALA A 116 -3.51 -26.12 -0.04
N ALA A 117 -4.77 -26.26 0.38
CA ALA A 117 -5.27 -25.56 1.57
C ALA A 117 -4.37 -25.75 2.81
N ASP A 118 -3.95 -26.99 3.08
CA ASP A 118 -3.00 -27.31 4.15
C ASP A 118 -1.61 -26.64 3.98
N SER A 119 -1.14 -26.52 2.74
CA SER A 119 0.13 -25.87 2.41
C SER A 119 0.06 -24.36 2.62
N SER A 120 -1.04 -23.72 2.22
CA SER A 120 -1.32 -22.31 2.51
C SER A 120 -1.35 -22.04 4.01
N TYR A 121 -2.07 -22.86 4.79
CA TYR A 121 -2.06 -22.74 6.25
C TYR A 121 -0.67 -22.91 6.84
N ASN A 122 0.09 -23.90 6.38
CA ASN A 122 1.44 -24.10 6.87
C ASN A 122 2.33 -22.89 6.59
N TYR A 123 2.24 -22.31 5.40
CA TYR A 123 3.06 -21.17 5.04
C TYR A 123 2.66 -19.91 5.84
N GLU A 124 1.39 -19.50 5.77
CA GLU A 124 0.96 -18.24 6.39
C GLU A 124 0.98 -18.30 7.92
N VAL A 125 0.45 -19.38 8.51
CA VAL A 125 0.33 -19.50 9.98
C VAL A 125 1.61 -20.04 10.61
N ASN A 126 2.18 -21.13 10.07
CA ASN A 126 3.33 -21.77 10.72
C ASN A 126 4.68 -21.17 10.30
N ILE A 127 4.86 -20.73 9.05
CA ILE A 127 6.14 -20.18 8.58
C ILE A 127 6.17 -18.66 8.83
N MET A 128 5.23 -17.91 8.27
CA MET A 128 5.16 -16.45 8.43
C MET A 128 4.66 -15.99 9.81
N LYS A 129 4.15 -16.93 10.63
CA LYS A 129 3.70 -16.69 12.01
C LYS A 129 2.50 -15.76 12.14
N PHE A 130 1.67 -15.65 11.10
CA PHE A 130 0.36 -15.01 11.28
C PHE A 130 -0.48 -15.81 12.28
N PRO A 131 -1.32 -15.14 13.10
CA PRO A 131 -2.29 -15.85 13.92
C PRO A 131 -3.26 -16.62 13.01
N ALA A 132 -3.65 -17.81 13.44
CA ALA A 132 -4.66 -18.58 12.72
C ALA A 132 -6.00 -17.81 12.70
N PRO A 133 -6.86 -18.00 11.68
CA PRO A 133 -8.23 -17.50 11.71
C PRO A 133 -8.95 -17.98 12.99
N PRO A 134 -9.77 -17.11 13.63
CA PRO A 134 -10.48 -17.47 14.85
C PRO A 134 -11.56 -18.53 14.55
N SER A 135 -11.85 -19.36 15.54
CA SER A 135 -12.95 -20.32 15.49
C SER A 135 -14.29 -19.61 15.32
N ASP A 136 -15.15 -20.15 14.47
CA ASP A 136 -16.53 -19.71 14.25
C ASP A 136 -17.54 -20.33 15.23
N ASN A 137 -17.07 -21.17 16.16
CA ASN A 137 -17.84 -21.85 17.20
C ASN A 137 -18.79 -22.93 16.67
N GLY A 138 -18.40 -23.60 15.59
CA GLY A 138 -19.08 -24.80 15.08
C GLY A 138 -20.07 -24.52 13.95
N GLU A 139 -20.12 -23.26 13.48
CA GLU A 139 -20.71 -22.94 12.19
C GLU A 139 -20.01 -23.75 11.09
N GLY A 140 -20.70 -24.07 10.00
CA GLY A 140 -20.14 -24.98 8.98
C GLY A 140 -19.92 -26.44 9.45
N GLY A 141 -20.16 -26.75 10.72
CA GLY A 141 -20.25 -28.12 11.25
C GLY A 141 -19.17 -28.49 12.28
N ASP A 142 -18.08 -27.72 12.41
CA ASP A 142 -17.10 -27.79 13.49
C ASP A 142 -16.20 -26.54 13.49
N ASN A 143 -15.21 -26.45 14.38
CA ASN A 143 -14.35 -25.26 14.52
C ASN A 143 -13.22 -25.17 13.48
N ARG A 144 -13.36 -25.81 12.31
CA ARG A 144 -12.33 -25.77 11.25
C ARG A 144 -12.59 -24.59 10.32
N ILE A 145 -11.60 -24.22 9.52
CA ILE A 145 -11.80 -23.19 8.50
C ILE A 145 -12.68 -23.78 7.40
N ASP A 146 -13.84 -23.16 7.16
CA ASP A 146 -14.77 -23.61 6.14
C ASP A 146 -14.42 -23.04 4.76
N VAL A 147 -14.38 -23.93 3.78
CA VAL A 147 -14.21 -23.59 2.37
C VAL A 147 -15.38 -24.17 1.58
N TYR A 148 -16.15 -23.31 0.91
CA TYR A 148 -17.28 -23.71 0.08
C TYR A 148 -16.90 -23.63 -1.40
N LEU A 149 -17.00 -24.75 -2.10
CA LEU A 149 -16.80 -24.81 -3.55
C LEU A 149 -18.14 -24.61 -4.25
N HIS A 150 -18.26 -23.51 -4.99
CA HIS A 150 -19.51 -23.09 -5.61
C HIS A 150 -19.25 -22.50 -6.99
N ASN A 151 -20.18 -22.64 -7.93
CA ASN A 151 -20.07 -21.97 -9.22
C ASN A 151 -20.25 -20.47 -9.04
N LEU A 152 -19.21 -19.69 -9.35
CA LEU A 152 -19.19 -18.24 -9.21
C LEU A 152 -19.42 -17.57 -10.56
N VAL A 153 -20.09 -16.41 -10.51
CA VAL A 153 -20.51 -15.70 -11.72
C VAL A 153 -19.49 -14.64 -12.12
N GLY A 154 -19.25 -14.53 -13.43
CA GLY A 154 -18.46 -13.43 -13.99
C GLY A 154 -16.94 -13.57 -13.84
N GLY A 155 -16.43 -14.80 -13.65
CA GLY A 155 -14.99 -15.07 -13.53
C GLY A 155 -14.40 -14.72 -12.16
N ASP A 156 -15.24 -14.59 -11.14
CA ASP A 156 -14.80 -14.41 -9.76
C ASP A 156 -14.14 -15.69 -9.24
N TYR A 157 -12.89 -15.59 -8.78
CA TYR A 157 -12.13 -16.73 -8.28
C TYR A 157 -12.63 -17.15 -6.90
N GLY A 158 -13.06 -16.20 -6.08
CA GLY A 158 -13.44 -16.46 -4.70
C GLY A 158 -13.70 -15.20 -3.88
N TYR A 159 -14.12 -15.41 -2.64
CA TYR A 159 -14.23 -14.38 -1.63
C TYR A 159 -14.25 -14.99 -0.22
N THR A 160 -13.74 -14.22 0.72
CA THR A 160 -13.83 -14.51 2.15
C THR A 160 -14.82 -13.56 2.81
N GLU A 161 -15.78 -14.09 3.54
CA GLU A 161 -16.89 -13.33 4.11
C GLU A 161 -16.96 -13.48 5.63
N GLN A 162 -16.99 -12.35 6.34
CA GLN A 162 -17.12 -12.35 7.80
C GLN A 162 -18.50 -12.81 8.25
N ASP A 163 -18.63 -13.55 9.35
CA ASP A 163 -19.95 -13.98 9.85
C ASP A 163 -20.77 -12.81 10.42
N GLN A 164 -20.11 -11.84 11.07
CA GLN A 164 -20.79 -10.80 11.84
C GLN A 164 -21.08 -9.51 11.04
N ILE A 165 -22.28 -8.97 11.21
CA ILE A 165 -22.69 -7.68 10.66
C ILE A 165 -22.10 -6.54 11.48
N GLY A 166 -21.52 -5.54 10.81
CA GLY A 166 -20.96 -4.33 11.44
C GLY A 166 -19.67 -4.54 12.23
N ALA A 167 -19.13 -5.76 12.25
CA ALA A 167 -17.85 -6.05 12.90
C ALA A 167 -16.68 -5.64 11.99
N THR A 168 -15.60 -5.17 12.61
CA THR A 168 -14.31 -4.90 11.95
C THR A 168 -13.32 -6.06 12.12
N THR A 169 -13.63 -6.99 13.02
CA THR A 169 -12.97 -8.29 13.17
C THR A 169 -14.00 -9.37 13.46
N SER A 170 -13.88 -10.54 12.83
CA SER A 170 -14.88 -11.61 12.95
C SER A 170 -14.31 -12.93 12.42
N PRO A 171 -14.78 -14.09 12.92
CA PRO A 171 -14.72 -15.33 12.17
C PRO A 171 -15.31 -15.16 10.77
N SER A 172 -14.85 -15.97 9.84
CA SER A 172 -15.18 -15.88 8.43
C SER A 172 -15.13 -17.26 7.78
N TYR A 173 -15.70 -17.34 6.60
CA TYR A 173 -15.64 -18.52 5.74
C TYR A 173 -15.20 -18.13 4.33
N ILE A 174 -14.66 -19.10 3.61
CA ILE A 174 -14.12 -18.92 2.26
C ILE A 174 -15.10 -19.53 1.26
N VAL A 175 -15.34 -18.84 0.15
CA VAL A 175 -16.04 -19.38 -1.01
C VAL A 175 -15.14 -19.26 -2.22
N MET A 176 -15.05 -20.32 -3.02
CA MET A 176 -14.19 -20.38 -4.20
C MET A 176 -14.94 -20.98 -5.38
N ASP A 177 -14.54 -20.60 -6.59
CA ASP A 177 -15.06 -21.21 -7.79
C ASP A 177 -14.81 -22.73 -7.80
N ASN A 178 -15.80 -23.48 -8.27
CA ASN A 178 -15.77 -24.93 -8.23
C ASN A 178 -14.93 -25.54 -9.36
N ASP A 179 -14.64 -24.83 -10.46
CA ASP A 179 -13.93 -25.44 -11.60
C ASP A 179 -12.88 -24.58 -12.29
N PHE A 180 -12.91 -23.26 -12.11
CA PHE A 180 -12.03 -22.28 -12.76
C PHE A 180 -11.90 -22.52 -14.27
N SER A 181 -13.00 -22.83 -14.96
CA SER A 181 -13.00 -23.27 -16.38
C SER A 181 -13.37 -22.18 -17.40
N GLY A 182 -13.97 -21.08 -16.94
CA GLY A 182 -14.43 -19.98 -17.79
C GLY A 182 -13.30 -19.12 -18.39
N SER A 183 -13.61 -18.40 -19.48
CA SER A 183 -12.66 -17.46 -20.11
C SER A 183 -12.37 -16.20 -19.30
N GLY A 184 -13.04 -16.03 -18.15
CA GLY A 184 -12.77 -14.95 -17.20
C GLY A 184 -11.56 -15.23 -16.30
N TYR A 185 -11.10 -16.47 -16.24
CA TYR A 185 -9.93 -16.88 -15.46
C TYR A 185 -8.65 -16.77 -16.30
N TYR A 186 -7.59 -16.22 -15.71
CA TYR A 186 -6.25 -16.18 -16.29
C TYR A 186 -5.53 -17.52 -16.10
N THR A 187 -5.54 -18.04 -14.88
CA THR A 187 -5.13 -19.40 -14.53
C THR A 187 -6.38 -20.27 -14.39
N HIS A 188 -6.30 -21.56 -14.77
CA HIS A 188 -7.45 -22.47 -14.77
C HIS A 188 -7.24 -23.68 -13.85
N GLY A 189 -8.35 -24.36 -13.53
CA GLY A 189 -8.35 -25.64 -12.82
C GLY A 189 -7.66 -25.61 -11.47
N ILE A 190 -6.82 -26.63 -11.21
CA ILE A 190 -6.21 -26.83 -9.89
C ILE A 190 -5.18 -25.75 -9.53
N ASP A 191 -4.47 -25.17 -10.51
CA ASP A 191 -3.49 -24.13 -10.23
C ASP A 191 -4.16 -22.81 -9.84
N ALA A 192 -5.29 -22.49 -10.47
CA ALA A 192 -6.15 -21.38 -10.04
C ALA A 192 -6.67 -21.60 -8.61
N ALA A 193 -7.10 -22.82 -8.30
CA ALA A 193 -7.57 -23.18 -6.97
C ALA A 193 -6.45 -23.07 -5.91
N LYS A 194 -5.20 -23.42 -6.24
CA LYS A 194 -4.03 -23.25 -5.35
C LYS A 194 -3.78 -21.78 -5.01
N ALA A 195 -3.61 -20.93 -6.03
CA ALA A 195 -3.39 -19.50 -5.80
C ALA A 195 -4.55 -18.88 -4.99
N THR A 196 -5.79 -19.19 -5.37
CA THR A 196 -6.98 -18.65 -4.70
C THR A 196 -7.06 -19.05 -3.23
N ILE A 197 -6.74 -20.30 -2.85
CA ILE A 197 -6.84 -20.67 -1.42
C ILE A 197 -5.77 -19.99 -0.56
N ALA A 198 -4.58 -19.69 -1.09
CA ALA A 198 -3.61 -18.82 -0.40
C ALA A 198 -4.14 -17.39 -0.27
N HIS A 199 -4.74 -16.85 -1.33
CA HIS A 199 -5.34 -15.52 -1.33
C HIS A 199 -6.45 -15.38 -0.27
N GLU A 200 -7.42 -16.29 -0.29
CA GLU A 200 -8.60 -16.22 0.57
C GLU A 200 -8.30 -16.59 2.02
N LEU A 201 -7.37 -17.53 2.26
CA LEU A 201 -6.91 -17.80 3.62
C LEU A 201 -6.30 -16.56 4.27
N HIS A 202 -5.54 -15.77 3.50
CA HIS A 202 -4.98 -14.55 4.01
C HIS A 202 -6.07 -13.54 4.41
N HIS A 203 -7.14 -13.42 3.64
CA HIS A 203 -8.31 -12.63 4.04
C HIS A 203 -8.96 -13.12 5.34
N ALA A 204 -9.07 -14.44 5.54
CA ALA A 204 -9.62 -14.99 6.78
C ALA A 204 -8.75 -14.65 8.00
N ILE A 205 -7.43 -14.64 7.83
CA ILE A 205 -6.47 -14.18 8.86
C ILE A 205 -6.66 -12.69 9.15
N GLN A 206 -6.75 -11.87 8.09
CA GLN A 206 -6.92 -10.41 8.17
C GLN A 206 -8.19 -10.02 8.92
N LEU A 207 -9.34 -10.56 8.50
CA LEU A 207 -10.64 -10.34 9.12
C LEU A 207 -10.69 -10.86 10.55
N GLY A 208 -10.05 -11.99 10.81
CA GLY A 208 -10.11 -12.64 12.11
C GLY A 208 -9.31 -11.94 13.21
N ASN A 209 -8.16 -11.35 12.85
CA ASN A 209 -7.14 -11.00 13.85
C ASN A 209 -6.70 -9.54 13.84
N TYR A 210 -7.01 -8.78 12.79
CA TYR A 210 -6.49 -7.41 12.64
C TYR A 210 -7.62 -6.39 12.55
N ILE A 211 -7.92 -5.91 11.34
CA ILE A 211 -8.93 -4.90 11.11
C ILE A 211 -9.35 -4.94 9.64
N PHE A 212 -10.64 -4.79 9.38
CA PHE A 212 -11.16 -4.43 8.07
C PHE A 212 -11.66 -2.98 8.07
N ARG A 213 -11.16 -2.19 7.11
CA ARG A 213 -11.64 -0.83 6.86
C ARG A 213 -11.52 -0.48 5.38
N GLU A 214 -12.57 0.12 4.86
CA GLU A 214 -12.71 0.44 3.43
C GLU A 214 -11.48 1.08 2.79
N PRO A 215 -10.86 2.13 3.37
CA PRO A 215 -9.84 2.85 2.64
C PRO A 215 -8.47 2.13 2.70
N ASP A 216 -8.34 1.00 3.42
CA ASP A 216 -7.18 0.10 3.35
C ASP A 216 -7.45 -1.19 2.61
N ARG A 217 -8.59 -1.32 1.93
CA ARG A 217 -8.91 -2.49 1.10
C ARG A 217 -7.77 -2.82 0.13
N PHE A 218 -7.11 -1.81 -0.44
CA PHE A 218 -5.97 -2.01 -1.34
C PHE A 218 -4.88 -2.88 -0.71
N TYR A 219 -4.62 -2.78 0.60
CA TYR A 219 -3.58 -3.56 1.26
C TYR A 219 -4.05 -4.97 1.64
N HIS A 220 -5.35 -5.15 1.93
CA HIS A 220 -5.94 -6.49 2.03
C HIS A 220 -5.70 -7.27 0.73
N GLU A 221 -6.09 -6.70 -0.42
CA GLU A 221 -5.92 -7.35 -1.72
C GLU A 221 -4.45 -7.49 -2.12
N LEU A 222 -3.63 -6.46 -1.90
CA LEU A 222 -2.19 -6.48 -2.21
C LEU A 222 -1.46 -7.61 -1.49
N THR A 223 -1.69 -7.73 -0.18
CA THR A 223 -1.02 -8.76 0.63
C THR A 223 -1.53 -10.15 0.30
N SER A 224 -2.84 -10.34 0.09
CA SER A 224 -3.42 -11.62 -0.32
C SER A 224 -2.91 -12.05 -1.69
N THR A 225 -2.77 -11.12 -2.63
CA THR A 225 -2.17 -11.40 -3.95
C THR A 225 -0.69 -11.80 -3.84
N ALA A 226 0.05 -11.19 -2.91
CA ALA A 226 1.44 -11.59 -2.66
C ALA A 226 1.54 -12.98 -2.00
N MET A 227 0.53 -13.43 -1.24
CA MET A 227 0.53 -14.79 -0.68
C MET A 227 0.42 -15.86 -1.77
N GLU A 228 -0.21 -15.57 -2.90
CA GLU A 228 -0.26 -16.49 -4.04
C GLU A 228 1.15 -16.89 -4.48
N GLU A 229 2.00 -15.88 -4.70
CA GLU A 229 3.40 -16.03 -5.07
C GLU A 229 4.22 -16.70 -3.94
N PHE A 230 3.98 -16.31 -2.69
CA PHE A 230 4.78 -16.83 -1.58
C PHE A 230 4.52 -18.31 -1.29
N VAL A 231 3.29 -18.77 -1.51
CA VAL A 231 2.87 -20.16 -1.24
C VAL A 231 3.05 -21.04 -2.48
N TYR A 232 2.74 -20.51 -3.67
CA TYR A 232 2.75 -21.23 -4.95
C TYR A 232 3.55 -20.46 -6.01
N ASP A 233 4.86 -20.43 -5.82
CA ASP A 233 5.87 -19.82 -6.71
C ASP A 233 5.79 -20.32 -8.17
N ASP A 234 5.20 -21.50 -8.41
CA ASP A 234 4.97 -22.05 -9.74
C ASP A 234 3.69 -21.53 -10.43
N VAL A 235 2.86 -20.75 -9.72
CA VAL A 235 1.56 -20.23 -10.20
C VAL A 235 1.58 -18.70 -10.27
N ASN A 236 1.97 -18.20 -11.43
CA ASN A 236 2.11 -16.77 -11.72
C ASN A 236 0.80 -16.04 -12.06
N ASP A 237 -0.28 -16.25 -11.31
CA ASP A 237 -1.59 -15.65 -11.60
C ASP A 237 -1.57 -14.11 -11.43
N TYR A 238 -0.75 -13.58 -10.53
CA TYR A 238 -0.64 -12.15 -10.30
C TYR A 238 -0.14 -11.36 -11.53
N TYR A 239 0.48 -12.02 -12.51
CA TYR A 239 0.92 -11.41 -13.77
C TYR A 239 -0.23 -10.77 -14.55
N ALA A 240 -1.44 -11.29 -14.40
CA ALA A 240 -2.64 -10.74 -15.03
C ALA A 240 -2.91 -9.28 -14.62
N TYR A 241 -2.48 -8.88 -13.41
CA TYR A 241 -2.88 -7.60 -12.81
C TYR A 241 -1.75 -6.56 -12.82
N ILE A 242 -0.49 -6.96 -12.68
CA ILE A 242 0.63 -6.01 -12.50
C ILE A 242 0.75 -4.99 -13.63
N SER A 243 0.33 -5.35 -14.84
CA SER A 243 0.44 -4.48 -16.02
C SER A 243 -0.26 -3.12 -15.86
N SER A 244 -1.33 -3.03 -15.07
CA SER A 244 -2.02 -1.76 -14.85
C SER A 244 -1.19 -0.80 -14.00
N TYR A 245 -0.43 -1.29 -13.01
CA TYR A 245 0.48 -0.48 -12.22
C TYR A 245 1.62 0.06 -13.09
N PHE A 246 2.23 -0.80 -13.92
CA PHE A 246 3.32 -0.39 -14.84
C PHE A 246 2.89 0.67 -15.86
N ARG A 247 1.60 0.72 -16.20
CA ARG A 247 1.03 1.77 -17.06
C ARG A 247 0.71 3.07 -16.31
N ASN A 248 0.60 3.05 -14.98
CA ASN A 248 0.18 4.19 -14.17
C ASN A 248 0.83 4.22 -12.78
N THR A 249 2.16 4.19 -12.73
CA THR A 249 2.92 4.17 -11.46
C THR A 249 2.80 5.46 -10.64
N GLY A 250 2.38 6.55 -11.30
CA GLY A 250 2.14 7.86 -10.70
C GLY A 250 0.82 7.97 -9.92
N LYS A 251 -0.03 6.93 -9.99
CA LYS A 251 -1.24 6.82 -9.17
C LYS A 251 -0.87 6.54 -7.72
N ALA A 252 -1.54 7.21 -6.78
CA ALA A 252 -1.34 6.98 -5.35
C ALA A 252 -1.52 5.49 -5.00
N LEU A 253 -0.58 4.92 -4.24
CA LEU A 253 -0.57 3.50 -3.88
C LEU A 253 -1.93 3.04 -3.31
N ALA A 254 -2.47 3.81 -2.36
CA ALA A 254 -3.75 3.52 -1.69
C ALA A 254 -5.00 3.66 -2.59
N MET A 255 -4.88 4.19 -3.81
CA MET A 255 -5.98 4.32 -4.77
C MET A 255 -6.03 3.17 -5.79
N ASN A 256 -5.11 2.22 -5.72
CA ASN A 256 -5.11 1.03 -6.56
C ASN A 256 -6.05 -0.06 -6.02
N SER A 257 -6.36 -1.05 -6.86
CA SER A 257 -7.15 -2.22 -6.46
C SER A 257 -6.42 -3.04 -5.39
N GLY A 258 -5.08 -3.12 -5.48
CA GLY A 258 -4.22 -3.92 -4.62
C GLY A 258 -3.62 -5.11 -5.38
N TYR A 259 -4.39 -5.78 -6.24
CA TYR A 259 -3.92 -6.91 -7.06
C TYR A 259 -2.68 -6.54 -7.89
N ASN A 260 -2.72 -5.36 -8.52
CA ASN A 260 -1.64 -4.85 -9.36
C ASN A 260 -0.38 -4.41 -8.58
N LEU A 261 -0.40 -4.50 -7.25
CA LEU A 261 0.66 -4.03 -6.36
C LEU A 261 1.32 -5.13 -5.53
N ALA A 262 1.03 -6.42 -5.78
CA ALA A 262 1.66 -7.54 -5.08
C ALA A 262 3.21 -7.42 -5.02
N LEU A 263 3.80 -6.84 -6.06
CA LEU A 263 5.23 -6.53 -6.16
C LEU A 263 5.79 -5.70 -5.00
N TRP A 264 4.98 -4.85 -4.33
CA TRP A 264 5.43 -4.11 -3.16
C TRP A 264 5.78 -5.06 -2.01
N ASN A 265 4.94 -6.05 -1.73
CA ASN A 265 5.23 -7.04 -0.69
C ASN A 265 6.31 -8.03 -1.10
N ILE A 266 6.37 -8.44 -2.37
CA ILE A 266 7.47 -9.25 -2.90
C ILE A 266 8.80 -8.51 -2.73
N PHE A 267 8.83 -7.21 -3.05
CA PHE A 267 9.99 -6.35 -2.83
C PHE A 267 10.37 -6.29 -1.34
N LEU A 268 9.42 -6.01 -0.44
CA LEU A 268 9.70 -5.94 1.00
C LEU A 268 10.22 -7.27 1.56
N ARG A 269 9.64 -8.40 1.14
CA ARG A 269 10.12 -9.74 1.49
C ARG A 269 11.56 -9.96 1.03
N ASN A 270 11.89 -9.62 -0.21
CA ASN A 270 13.25 -9.78 -0.73
C ASN A 270 14.26 -8.86 -0.04
N ARG A 271 13.81 -7.70 0.47
CA ARG A 271 14.66 -6.73 1.18
C ARG A 271 14.87 -7.09 2.66
N PHE A 272 13.84 -7.59 3.34
CA PHE A 272 13.82 -7.66 4.81
C PHE A 272 13.37 -9.02 5.37
N GLY A 273 13.00 -9.97 4.51
CA GLY A 273 12.42 -11.26 4.88
C GLY A 273 10.92 -11.18 5.18
N ASP A 274 10.29 -12.35 5.39
CA ASP A 274 8.83 -12.49 5.52
C ASP A 274 8.22 -11.70 6.69
N LYS A 275 8.98 -11.54 7.78
CA LYS A 275 8.50 -10.96 9.04
C LYS A 275 7.98 -9.53 8.88
N ILE A 276 8.54 -8.76 7.96
CA ILE A 276 8.14 -7.35 7.75
C ILE A 276 6.66 -7.23 7.37
N ILE A 277 6.13 -8.19 6.61
CA ILE A 277 4.73 -8.18 6.16
C ILE A 277 3.79 -8.35 7.37
N LYS A 278 4.13 -9.28 8.28
CA LYS A 278 3.39 -9.48 9.52
C LYS A 278 3.49 -8.26 10.43
N ASP A 279 4.67 -7.68 10.59
CA ASP A 279 4.86 -6.50 11.44
C ASP A 279 4.02 -5.30 10.97
N ILE A 280 3.85 -5.13 9.65
CA ILE A 280 2.95 -4.12 9.09
C ILE A 280 1.50 -4.40 9.52
N TRP A 281 1.03 -5.64 9.40
CA TRP A 281 -0.33 -6.02 9.82
C TRP A 281 -0.54 -5.83 11.32
N GLU A 282 0.47 -6.07 12.16
CA GLU A 282 0.38 -5.86 13.62
C GLU A 282 0.22 -4.38 14.01
N GLU A 283 0.67 -3.44 13.18
CA GLU A 283 0.47 -1.99 13.39
C GLU A 283 -0.90 -1.50 12.91
N MET A 284 -1.50 -2.19 11.93
CA MET A 284 -2.73 -1.73 11.28
C MET A 284 -3.94 -1.53 12.19
N PRO A 285 -4.17 -2.26 13.29
CA PRO A 285 -5.24 -1.93 14.23
C PRO A 285 -5.19 -0.49 14.75
N ASN A 286 -4.01 0.13 14.80
CA ASN A 286 -3.80 1.46 15.36
C ASN A 286 -3.57 2.57 14.32
N MET A 287 -3.20 2.21 13.08
CA MET A 287 -2.86 3.19 12.03
C MET A 287 -3.17 2.66 10.63
N ARG A 288 -3.27 3.54 9.63
CA ARG A 288 -3.54 3.16 8.23
C ARG A 288 -2.36 2.40 7.61
N ALA A 289 -2.61 1.58 6.58
CA ALA A 289 -1.60 0.72 5.97
C ALA A 289 -0.33 1.50 5.54
N VAL A 290 -0.50 2.66 4.92
CA VAL A 290 0.63 3.51 4.49
C VAL A 290 1.44 4.07 5.67
N GLU A 291 0.78 4.38 6.81
CA GLU A 291 1.46 4.75 8.04
C GLU A 291 2.27 3.58 8.60
N ALA A 292 1.67 2.38 8.60
CA ALA A 292 2.31 1.16 9.05
C ALA A 292 3.56 0.83 8.21
N PHE A 293 3.52 0.96 6.88
CA PHE A 293 4.73 0.83 6.04
C PHE A 293 5.83 1.77 6.52
N SER A 294 5.44 3.03 6.71
CA SER A 294 6.37 4.10 7.05
C SER A 294 6.96 3.92 8.45
N LYS A 295 6.21 3.37 9.41
CA LYS A 295 6.70 3.04 10.75
C LYS A 295 7.59 1.79 10.72
N VAL A 296 7.09 0.68 10.18
CA VAL A 296 7.81 -0.60 10.21
C VAL A 296 9.13 -0.50 9.45
N LEU A 297 9.19 0.23 8.33
CA LEU A 297 10.46 0.45 7.63
C LEU A 297 11.50 1.18 8.49
N LEU A 298 11.09 2.05 9.41
CA LEU A 298 12.00 2.68 10.38
C LEU A 298 12.49 1.67 11.43
N ASP A 299 11.62 0.77 11.88
CA ASP A 299 11.98 -0.30 12.83
C ASP A 299 13.01 -1.27 12.20
N TYR A 300 13.01 -1.40 10.88
CA TYR A 300 13.99 -2.18 10.10
C TYR A 300 15.22 -1.35 9.64
N GLY A 301 15.42 -0.15 10.18
CA GLY A 301 16.60 0.68 9.92
C GLY A 301 16.61 1.38 8.56
N SER A 302 15.46 1.47 7.88
CA SER A 302 15.30 2.19 6.62
C SER A 302 14.17 3.23 6.72
N SER A 303 13.56 3.61 5.61
CA SER A 303 12.40 4.51 5.58
C SER A 303 11.55 4.28 4.34
N LEU A 304 10.28 4.69 4.38
CA LEU A 304 9.42 4.68 3.19
C LEU A 304 10.05 5.47 2.03
N LYS A 305 10.71 6.60 2.33
CA LYS A 305 11.37 7.43 1.31
C LYS A 305 12.43 6.65 0.53
N VAL A 306 13.29 5.92 1.24
CA VAL A 306 14.37 5.12 0.64
C VAL A 306 13.79 3.92 -0.10
N GLU A 307 12.99 3.11 0.58
CA GLU A 307 12.56 1.83 0.01
C GLU A 307 11.51 1.99 -1.08
N PHE A 308 10.65 3.01 -1.04
CA PHE A 308 9.68 3.25 -2.11
C PHE A 308 10.34 3.79 -3.39
N ASN A 309 11.42 4.57 -3.24
CA ASN A 309 12.23 5.01 -4.38
C ASN A 309 13.07 3.87 -4.97
N ARG A 310 13.63 3.01 -4.11
CA ARG A 310 14.28 1.77 -4.52
C ARG A 310 13.30 0.80 -5.18
N PHE A 311 12.06 0.71 -4.72
CA PHE A 311 11.01 -0.05 -5.38
C PHE A 311 10.74 0.47 -6.80
N GLY A 312 10.71 1.79 -7.00
CA GLY A 312 10.65 2.39 -8.34
C GLY A 312 11.82 1.95 -9.24
N LEU A 313 13.04 1.89 -8.68
CA LEU A 313 14.22 1.36 -9.39
C LEU A 313 14.05 -0.11 -9.79
N TRP A 314 13.51 -0.95 -8.89
CA TRP A 314 13.23 -2.35 -9.20
C TRP A 314 12.20 -2.50 -10.31
N CYS A 315 11.15 -1.66 -10.32
CA CYS A 315 10.16 -1.64 -11.39
C CYS A 315 10.74 -1.15 -12.74
N TYR A 316 11.82 -0.37 -12.74
CA TYR A 316 12.48 0.04 -13.98
C TYR A 316 13.19 -1.13 -14.69
N PHE A 317 13.90 -1.96 -13.92
CA PHE A 317 14.73 -3.05 -14.43
C PHE A 317 13.93 -4.35 -14.61
N THR A 318 12.93 -4.27 -15.48
CA THR A 318 12.04 -5.38 -15.85
C THR A 318 12.09 -5.65 -17.35
N ASN A 319 11.58 -6.80 -17.77
CA ASN A 319 11.48 -7.22 -19.16
C ASN A 319 12.84 -7.16 -19.88
N THR A 320 12.92 -6.51 -21.04
CA THR A 320 14.16 -6.19 -21.77
C THR A 320 15.25 -5.47 -20.96
N ARG A 321 14.91 -4.88 -19.81
CA ARG A 321 15.85 -4.24 -18.87
C ARG A 321 16.18 -5.12 -17.66
N ALA A 322 15.65 -6.35 -17.58
CA ALA A 322 15.90 -7.22 -16.45
C ALA A 322 17.40 -7.55 -16.30
N VAL A 323 17.87 -7.51 -15.05
CA VAL A 323 19.25 -7.85 -14.70
C VAL A 323 19.24 -9.11 -13.84
N PRO A 324 19.73 -10.26 -14.35
CA PRO A 324 19.71 -11.52 -13.63
C PRO A 324 20.37 -11.43 -12.24
N GLY A 325 19.67 -11.88 -11.20
CA GLY A 325 20.17 -11.96 -9.83
C GLY A 325 20.31 -10.64 -9.07
N LYS A 326 19.77 -9.51 -9.58
CA LYS A 326 19.89 -8.19 -8.89
C LYS A 326 18.57 -7.61 -8.37
N TYR A 327 17.47 -7.70 -9.13
CA TYR A 327 16.18 -7.08 -8.80
C TYR A 327 15.13 -8.16 -8.46
N PHE A 328 13.89 -8.04 -8.95
CA PHE A 328 12.94 -9.14 -8.85
C PHE A 328 13.47 -10.38 -9.56
N GLU A 329 13.32 -11.55 -8.95
CA GLU A 329 13.76 -12.82 -9.52
C GLU A 329 13.12 -13.05 -10.89
N GLU A 330 11.83 -12.79 -10.99
CA GLU A 330 11.05 -12.94 -12.22
C GLU A 330 10.97 -11.66 -13.08
N ALA A 331 11.86 -10.69 -12.85
CA ALA A 331 11.82 -9.37 -13.51
C ALA A 331 11.70 -9.45 -15.05
N ALA A 332 12.27 -10.47 -15.68
CA ALA A 332 12.23 -10.69 -17.13
C ALA A 332 10.80 -10.91 -17.67
N ASN A 333 9.87 -11.40 -16.84
CA ASN A 333 8.48 -11.66 -17.22
C ASN A 333 7.57 -10.45 -16.97
N TYR A 334 8.04 -9.47 -16.18
CA TYR A 334 7.24 -8.30 -15.84
C TYR A 334 7.17 -7.30 -17.00
N PRO A 335 6.14 -6.44 -17.07
CA PRO A 335 6.04 -5.41 -18.09
C PRO A 335 7.14 -4.36 -17.98
N VAL A 336 7.43 -3.64 -19.07
CA VAL A 336 8.24 -2.40 -19.02
C VAL A 336 7.36 -1.27 -18.50
N ILE A 337 7.92 -0.41 -17.64
CA ILE A 337 7.21 0.80 -17.17
C ILE A 337 6.86 1.74 -18.35
N THR A 338 5.68 2.35 -18.29
CA THR A 338 5.34 3.46 -19.18
C THR A 338 5.85 4.76 -18.56
N ASN A 339 6.72 5.48 -19.27
CA ASN A 339 7.20 6.77 -18.81
C ASN A 339 6.04 7.77 -18.68
N SER A 340 6.02 8.52 -17.58
CA SER A 340 5.07 9.61 -17.37
C SER A 340 5.32 10.76 -18.37
N MET A 341 6.57 10.95 -18.79
CA MET A 341 6.97 11.93 -19.82
C MET A 341 8.28 11.51 -20.50
N SER A 342 8.47 11.93 -21.75
CA SER A 342 9.75 11.83 -22.49
C SER A 342 10.03 13.14 -23.23
N MET A 343 11.22 13.72 -23.08
CA MET A 343 11.60 14.99 -23.74
C MET A 343 13.11 15.24 -23.82
N ASP A 344 13.54 16.22 -24.61
CA ASP A 344 14.94 16.66 -24.66
C ASP A 344 15.36 17.45 -23.40
N ILE A 345 16.64 17.37 -23.02
CA ILE A 345 17.26 18.10 -21.91
C ILE A 345 17.41 19.61 -22.18
N SER A 346 16.29 20.32 -22.31
CA SER A 346 16.32 21.75 -22.65
C SER A 346 15.39 22.62 -21.80
N GLN A 347 14.42 22.03 -21.11
CA GLN A 347 13.45 22.75 -20.30
C GLN A 347 13.17 21.98 -19.00
N PRO A 348 12.83 22.68 -17.90
CA PRO A 348 12.24 22.03 -16.74
C PRO A 348 10.90 21.39 -17.09
N ILE A 349 10.54 20.35 -16.33
CA ILE A 349 9.18 19.85 -16.28
C ILE A 349 8.46 20.42 -15.05
N SER A 350 7.25 20.93 -15.24
CA SER A 350 6.35 21.32 -14.16
C SER A 350 5.25 20.27 -14.06
N VAL A 351 5.22 19.53 -12.96
CA VAL A 351 4.35 18.35 -12.80
C VAL A 351 3.70 18.35 -11.42
N THR A 352 2.63 17.58 -11.30
CA THR A 352 1.99 17.28 -10.00
C THR A 352 2.07 15.78 -9.76
N THR A 353 2.38 15.39 -8.53
CA THR A 353 2.56 13.99 -8.14
C THR A 353 1.56 13.63 -7.05
N GLU A 354 0.98 12.43 -7.14
CA GLU A 354 0.05 11.93 -6.12
C GLU A 354 0.81 11.40 -4.88
N PRO A 355 0.19 11.39 -3.69
CA PRO A 355 0.84 10.88 -2.48
C PRO A 355 1.23 9.41 -2.60
N VAL A 356 2.44 9.05 -2.18
CA VAL A 356 2.95 7.66 -2.22
C VAL A 356 2.83 7.08 -3.64
N SER A 357 3.53 7.72 -4.58
CA SER A 357 3.55 7.35 -6.01
C SER A 357 4.95 7.44 -6.62
N ASN A 358 5.21 6.68 -7.69
CA ASN A 358 6.48 6.68 -8.42
C ASN A 358 6.29 7.27 -9.83
N ASN A 359 7.00 8.36 -10.13
CA ASN A 359 6.86 9.09 -11.39
C ASN A 359 8.13 8.93 -12.22
N PHE A 360 8.00 8.45 -13.46
CA PHE A 360 9.13 8.11 -14.33
C PHE A 360 9.23 9.12 -15.47
N TYR A 361 10.35 9.84 -15.53
CA TYR A 361 10.60 10.85 -16.56
C TYR A 361 11.82 10.47 -17.40
N GLU A 362 11.68 10.49 -18.71
CA GLU A 362 12.76 10.24 -19.65
C GLU A 362 13.29 11.55 -20.25
N PHE A 363 14.60 11.72 -20.20
CA PHE A 363 15.32 12.85 -20.79
C PHE A 363 16.29 12.36 -21.88
N ILE A 364 16.18 12.97 -23.05
CA ILE A 364 16.97 12.68 -24.24
C ILE A 364 18.10 13.71 -24.33
N ASP A 365 19.34 13.21 -24.42
CA ASP A 365 20.55 14.02 -24.59
C ASP A 365 21.43 13.39 -25.69
N GLY A 366 21.08 13.69 -26.95
CA GLY A 366 21.67 13.02 -28.12
C GLY A 366 21.43 11.50 -28.08
N ASN A 367 22.52 10.74 -27.97
CA ASN A 367 22.47 9.28 -27.87
C ASN A 367 22.22 8.77 -26.44
N ASN A 368 22.27 9.65 -25.43
CA ASN A 368 22.03 9.27 -24.05
C ASN A 368 20.53 9.34 -23.72
N ARG A 369 20.12 8.45 -22.83
CA ARG A 369 18.81 8.42 -22.19
C ARG A 369 19.02 8.48 -20.69
N LEU A 370 18.51 9.54 -20.06
CA LEU A 370 18.49 9.67 -18.62
C LEU A 370 17.06 9.48 -18.13
N TYR A 371 16.83 8.44 -17.34
CA TYR A 371 15.56 8.24 -16.65
C TYR A 371 15.68 8.79 -15.23
N SER A 372 14.66 9.51 -14.79
CA SER A 372 14.56 10.06 -13.45
C SER A 372 13.28 9.56 -12.81
N ILE A 373 13.43 8.92 -11.66
CA ILE A 373 12.35 8.38 -10.84
C ILE A 373 12.16 9.32 -9.65
N ILE A 374 11.04 10.05 -9.67
CA ILE A 374 10.66 10.93 -8.57
C ILE A 374 9.54 10.27 -7.77
N SER A 375 9.87 9.88 -6.55
CA SER A 375 8.91 9.27 -5.63
C SER A 375 8.34 10.33 -4.70
N ASN A 376 7.02 10.49 -4.70
CA ASN A 376 6.32 11.24 -3.67
C ASN A 376 6.00 10.29 -2.52
N VAL A 377 6.41 10.61 -1.30
CA VAL A 377 6.19 9.79 -0.10
C VAL A 377 5.37 10.53 0.98
N ASP A 378 4.45 11.39 0.55
CA ASP A 378 3.49 12.08 1.41
C ASP A 378 2.50 11.09 2.05
N VAL A 379 2.90 10.53 3.19
CA VAL A 379 2.06 9.62 3.99
C VAL A 379 0.79 10.32 4.45
N GLN A 380 0.89 11.59 4.88
CA GLN A 380 -0.23 12.32 5.49
C GLN A 380 -1.36 12.57 4.50
N SER A 381 -1.03 13.05 3.30
CA SER A 381 -2.01 13.25 2.24
C SER A 381 -2.57 11.92 1.74
N SER A 382 -1.77 10.85 1.70
CA SER A 382 -2.25 9.52 1.32
C SER A 382 -3.44 9.05 2.20
N ILE A 383 -3.45 9.43 3.47
CA ILE A 383 -4.50 9.07 4.43
C ILE A 383 -5.66 10.07 4.43
N SER A 384 -5.33 11.36 4.47
CA SER A 384 -6.30 12.43 4.75
C SER A 384 -6.99 12.96 3.49
N SER A 385 -6.30 12.92 2.34
CA SER A 385 -6.85 13.30 1.04
C SER A 385 -5.92 12.83 -0.08
N SER A 386 -6.16 11.63 -0.61
CA SER A 386 -5.35 11.07 -1.72
C SER A 386 -5.42 11.92 -3.01
N ALA A 387 -6.35 12.88 -3.09
CA ALA A 387 -6.45 13.86 -4.16
C ALA A 387 -5.46 15.04 -4.01
N THR A 388 -4.83 15.20 -2.85
CA THR A 388 -3.86 16.28 -2.60
C THR A 388 -2.55 15.95 -3.31
N LYS A 389 -2.18 16.75 -4.31
CA LYS A 389 -0.98 16.54 -5.13
C LYS A 389 0.11 17.52 -4.77
N ILE A 390 1.37 17.08 -4.86
CA ILE A 390 2.54 17.95 -4.72
C ILE A 390 2.95 18.43 -6.10
N SER A 391 2.99 19.76 -6.29
CA SER A 391 3.59 20.38 -7.47
C SER A 391 5.11 20.47 -7.34
N LEU A 392 5.82 20.17 -8.41
CA LEU A 392 7.26 20.33 -8.49
C LEU A 392 7.70 20.78 -9.89
N ASP A 393 8.75 21.61 -9.92
CA ASP A 393 9.54 21.88 -11.11
C ASP A 393 10.83 21.05 -11.03
N TYR A 394 11.06 20.21 -12.03
CA TYR A 394 12.24 19.36 -12.10
C TYR A 394 13.11 19.73 -13.29
N TYR A 395 14.38 20.01 -12.99
CA TYR A 395 15.39 20.43 -13.95
C TYR A 395 16.45 19.33 -14.06
N VAL A 396 16.86 19.04 -15.29
CA VAL A 396 18.00 18.18 -15.60
C VAL A 396 18.92 18.95 -16.54
N SER A 397 20.23 18.85 -16.33
CA SER A 397 21.24 19.51 -17.15
C SER A 397 22.48 18.63 -17.32
N SER A 398 23.09 18.68 -18.51
CA SER A 398 24.42 18.09 -18.79
C SER A 398 25.58 19.05 -18.46
N GLN A 399 25.25 20.21 -17.88
CA GLN A 399 26.20 21.25 -17.47
C GLN A 399 25.95 21.67 -16.03
N ALA A 400 27.04 21.98 -15.30
CA ALA A 400 26.96 22.50 -13.95
C ALA A 400 26.29 23.89 -13.94
N SER A 401 25.36 24.09 -13.02
CA SER A 401 24.69 25.37 -12.81
C SER A 401 24.40 25.58 -11.32
N SER A 402 24.21 26.83 -10.92
CA SER A 402 23.97 27.18 -9.52
C SER A 402 22.68 26.54 -8.99
N GLY A 403 22.77 25.88 -7.84
CA GLY A 403 21.66 25.18 -7.20
C GLY A 403 21.30 23.82 -7.81
N PHE A 404 22.10 23.31 -8.76
CA PHE A 404 21.97 21.94 -9.26
C PHE A 404 22.89 21.00 -8.49
N ARG A 405 22.38 19.80 -8.19
CA ARG A 405 23.11 18.69 -7.57
C ARG A 405 23.70 17.81 -8.66
N LYS A 406 24.98 17.44 -8.54
CA LYS A 406 25.60 16.46 -9.46
C LYS A 406 25.06 15.07 -9.15
N LEU A 407 24.56 14.36 -10.17
CA LEU A 407 23.90 13.06 -9.98
C LEU A 407 24.89 11.93 -9.69
N ASN A 408 26.08 11.99 -10.29
CA ASN A 408 27.13 11.02 -10.04
C ASN A 408 28.51 11.67 -10.29
N PRO A 409 29.55 11.38 -9.49
CA PRO A 409 30.88 11.95 -9.69
C PRO A 409 31.46 11.74 -11.10
N ASN A 410 31.16 10.58 -11.71
CA ASN A 410 31.73 10.12 -12.98
C ASN A 410 30.97 10.62 -14.22
N TYR A 411 29.77 11.17 -14.06
CA TYR A 411 28.93 11.61 -15.18
C TYR A 411 28.58 13.10 -15.03
N ASN A 412 28.57 13.84 -16.15
CA ASN A 412 28.27 15.27 -16.14
C ASN A 412 26.76 15.55 -16.19
N TYR A 413 25.96 14.82 -15.42
CA TYR A 413 24.53 15.10 -15.28
C TYR A 413 24.23 15.69 -13.91
N TYR A 414 23.33 16.66 -13.90
CA TYR A 414 22.94 17.43 -12.75
C TYR A 414 21.43 17.57 -12.71
N SER A 415 20.85 17.61 -11.52
CA SER A 415 19.42 17.85 -11.33
C SER A 415 19.14 18.94 -10.31
N LYS A 416 17.92 19.48 -10.37
CA LYS A 416 17.38 20.37 -9.35
C LYS A 416 15.88 20.13 -9.25
N ILE A 417 15.37 19.95 -8.03
CA ILE A 417 13.94 19.90 -7.76
C ILE A 417 13.56 21.19 -7.04
N VAL A 418 12.49 21.84 -7.48
CA VAL A 418 11.85 22.96 -6.78
C VAL A 418 10.44 22.51 -6.43
N SER A 419 10.10 22.46 -5.15
CA SER A 419 8.78 22.10 -4.67
C SER A 419 8.49 22.81 -3.35
N GLN A 420 7.21 22.86 -2.96
CA GLN A 420 6.80 23.38 -1.66
C GLN A 420 7.36 22.57 -0.50
N ASP A 421 7.55 21.25 -0.70
CA ASP A 421 8.14 20.37 0.31
C ASP A 421 9.03 19.29 -0.33
N LEU A 422 10.34 19.55 -0.37
CA LEU A 422 11.34 18.60 -0.86
C LEU A 422 11.52 17.38 0.06
N THR A 423 11.06 17.45 1.29
CA THR A 423 11.22 16.34 2.25
C THR A 423 10.41 15.12 1.85
N LEU A 424 9.31 15.35 1.13
CA LEU A 424 8.38 14.35 0.65
C LEU A 424 8.78 13.74 -0.70
N LEU A 425 9.88 14.21 -1.32
CA LEU A 425 10.30 13.77 -2.65
C LEU A 425 11.64 13.05 -2.60
N ALA A 426 11.72 11.85 -3.17
CA ALA A 426 12.97 11.13 -3.41
C ALA A 426 13.28 11.09 -4.91
N GLU A 427 14.57 11.05 -5.24
CA GLU A 427 15.05 11.03 -6.61
C GLU A 427 16.05 9.88 -6.80
N THR A 428 15.86 9.12 -7.88
CA THR A 428 16.86 8.19 -8.41
C THR A 428 16.97 8.37 -9.91
N ASN A 429 18.19 8.27 -10.44
CA ASN A 429 18.46 8.51 -11.85
C ASN A 429 19.22 7.33 -12.48
N ILE A 430 18.95 7.09 -13.76
CA ILE A 430 19.50 5.97 -14.51
C ILE A 430 19.95 6.52 -15.88
N LEU A 431 21.23 6.36 -16.21
CA LEU A 431 21.80 6.80 -17.47
C LEU A 431 22.09 5.58 -18.34
N ASN A 432 21.41 5.42 -19.46
CA ASN A 432 21.59 4.29 -20.38
C ASN A 432 21.57 2.93 -19.64
N ASP A 433 20.55 2.72 -18.81
CA ASP A 433 20.39 1.54 -17.94
C ASP A 433 21.46 1.36 -16.85
N ILE A 434 22.27 2.39 -16.59
CA ILE A 434 23.23 2.42 -15.48
C ILE A 434 22.64 3.27 -14.34
N PRO A 435 22.27 2.69 -13.19
CA PRO A 435 21.83 3.46 -12.03
C PRO A 435 22.93 4.41 -11.56
N LEU A 436 22.63 5.70 -11.46
CA LEU A 436 23.60 6.71 -11.06
C LEU A 436 23.76 6.80 -9.53
N ASN A 437 22.74 6.40 -8.78
CA ASN A 437 22.71 6.42 -7.32
C ASN A 437 22.15 5.12 -6.71
N GLU A 438 22.01 4.02 -7.46
CA GLU A 438 21.53 2.69 -6.99
C GLU A 438 20.26 2.68 -6.10
N GLY A 439 19.41 3.71 -6.17
CA GLY A 439 18.27 3.82 -5.26
C GLY A 439 18.66 4.29 -3.85
N GLU A 440 19.92 4.60 -3.64
CA GLU A 440 20.41 5.32 -2.47
C GLU A 440 20.02 6.79 -2.62
N VAL A 441 19.02 7.19 -1.84
CA VAL A 441 18.93 8.57 -1.42
C VAL A 441 20.15 8.76 -0.53
N SER A 442 21.08 9.66 -0.88
CA SER A 442 22.31 9.88 -0.11
C SER A 442 21.96 10.37 1.29
N VAL A 443 21.71 9.46 2.23
CA VAL A 443 21.21 9.78 3.56
C VAL A 443 22.39 10.12 4.46
N GLU A 444 22.91 11.34 4.33
CA GLU A 444 23.87 11.84 5.31
C GLU A 444 23.13 12.24 6.58
N THR A 445 23.68 11.93 7.75
CA THR A 445 23.23 12.58 8.99
C THR A 445 23.48 14.08 8.82
N ALA A 446 22.47 14.92 9.03
CA ALA A 446 22.69 16.36 8.92
C ALA A 446 23.75 16.80 9.93
N GLY A 447 24.84 17.45 9.47
CA GLY A 447 25.87 17.94 10.40
C GLY A 447 25.40 19.08 11.31
N TYR A 448 24.29 19.72 10.96
CA TYR A 448 23.74 20.89 11.65
C TYR A 448 22.24 21.06 11.34
N ALA A 449 21.52 21.77 12.21
CA ALA A 449 20.12 22.14 11.98
C ALA A 449 19.97 23.12 10.81
N TYR A 450 18.89 23.03 10.04
CA TYR A 450 18.60 23.90 8.89
C TYR A 450 17.09 24.07 8.68
N PRO A 451 16.60 25.18 8.09
CA PRO A 451 17.36 26.35 7.62
C PRO A 451 17.97 27.18 8.77
N GLN A 452 19.01 27.95 8.45
CA GLN A 452 19.72 28.82 9.39
C GLN A 452 19.96 30.19 8.75
N PRO A 453 19.29 31.26 9.19
CA PRO A 453 18.24 31.26 10.22
C PRO A 453 16.94 30.61 9.73
N PHE A 454 16.14 30.08 10.65
CA PHE A 454 14.74 29.74 10.37
C PHE A 454 13.88 31.00 10.46
N LYS A 455 12.94 31.12 9.52
CA LYS A 455 12.00 32.25 9.39
C LYS A 455 10.60 31.73 9.20
N TYR A 456 9.62 32.27 9.91
CA TYR A 456 8.24 31.76 9.84
C TYR A 456 7.53 32.16 8.55
N SER A 457 7.94 33.26 7.90
CA SER A 457 7.35 33.65 6.60
C SER A 457 7.80 32.78 5.43
N GLU A 458 9.00 32.18 5.52
CA GLU A 458 9.63 31.40 4.45
C GLU A 458 9.59 29.90 4.69
N HIS A 459 9.49 29.45 5.95
CA HIS A 459 9.71 28.06 6.33
C HIS A 459 8.62 27.54 7.26
N GLN A 460 8.14 26.32 6.97
CA GLN A 460 7.19 25.62 7.83
C GLN A 460 7.90 24.82 8.94
N TYR A 461 9.07 24.27 8.65
CA TYR A 461 9.82 23.41 9.57
C TYR A 461 11.29 23.78 9.66
N LEU A 462 11.83 23.68 10.88
CA LEU A 462 13.25 23.55 11.17
C LEU A 462 13.59 22.06 11.23
N PHE A 463 14.56 21.64 10.45
CA PHE A 463 15.07 20.28 10.39
C PHE A 463 16.28 20.14 11.31
N LEU A 464 16.14 19.29 12.32
CA LEU A 464 17.18 19.02 13.30
C LEU A 464 17.85 17.66 12.98
N PRO A 465 19.18 17.53 13.04
CA PRO A 465 19.87 16.25 12.85
C PRO A 465 19.36 15.12 13.75
N ALA A 466 19.14 13.94 13.17
CA ALA A 466 18.72 12.74 13.89
C ALA A 466 19.49 11.49 13.42
N SER A 467 19.37 10.39 14.17
CA SER A 467 19.99 9.08 13.89
C SER A 467 18.92 8.00 13.87
N LEU A 468 19.00 7.06 12.92
CA LEU A 468 18.08 5.90 12.84
C LEU A 468 18.49 4.75 13.78
N ASN A 469 19.67 4.82 14.43
CA ASN A 469 20.19 3.73 15.27
C ASN A 469 19.33 3.42 16.52
N GLY A 470 18.36 4.28 16.85
CA GLY A 470 17.47 4.10 18.00
C GLY A 470 16.23 3.23 17.75
N GLY A 471 16.01 2.74 16.52
CA GLY A 471 15.04 1.68 16.18
C GLY A 471 13.55 1.98 16.32
N SER A 472 13.11 3.09 16.92
CA SER A 472 11.68 3.38 17.16
C SER A 472 11.07 4.38 16.17
N GLY A 473 11.87 4.94 15.26
CA GLY A 473 11.44 6.01 14.34
C GLY A 473 11.02 7.33 15.03
N ASN A 474 11.04 7.38 16.36
CA ASN A 474 10.66 8.51 17.19
C ASN A 474 11.81 8.89 18.14
N VAL A 475 11.90 10.16 18.47
CA VAL A 475 12.94 10.73 19.33
C VAL A 475 12.34 11.65 20.36
N ASP A 476 13.00 11.77 21.51
CA ASP A 476 12.69 12.84 22.45
C ASP A 476 13.46 14.09 22.04
N LEU A 477 12.73 15.16 21.69
CA LEU A 477 13.27 16.46 21.34
C LEU A 477 13.15 17.41 22.53
N TYR A 478 14.26 18.03 22.91
CA TYR A 478 14.32 19.11 23.89
C TYR A 478 14.97 20.35 23.27
N ILE A 479 14.37 21.52 23.51
CA ILE A 479 14.86 22.81 23.03
C ILE A 479 15.10 23.73 24.22
N TYR A 480 16.24 24.40 24.22
CA TYR A 480 16.66 25.30 25.29
C TYR A 480 16.99 26.70 24.75
N SER A 481 16.71 27.73 25.54
CA SER A 481 17.20 29.10 25.29
C SER A 481 18.70 29.22 25.61
N THR A 482 19.29 30.39 25.35
CA THR A 482 20.68 30.69 25.75
C THR A 482 20.92 30.63 27.26
N ASP A 483 19.88 30.86 28.05
CA ASP A 483 19.92 30.77 29.51
C ASP A 483 19.66 29.34 30.02
N MET A 484 19.60 28.36 29.11
CA MET A 484 19.31 26.94 29.39
C MET A 484 17.92 26.69 29.99
N ASN A 485 16.98 27.62 29.80
CA ASN A 485 15.58 27.37 30.11
C ASN A 485 14.98 26.43 29.05
N LEU A 486 14.23 25.41 29.48
CA LEU A 486 13.53 24.50 28.57
C LEU A 486 12.36 25.24 27.91
N VAL A 487 12.37 25.29 26.58
CA VAL A 487 11.41 26.00 25.73
C VAL A 487 10.40 25.05 25.10
N TYR A 488 10.87 23.86 24.71
CA TYR A 488 10.05 22.81 24.12
C TYR A 488 10.56 21.45 24.59
N SER A 489 9.64 20.53 24.87
CA SER A 489 9.94 19.11 25.00
C SER A 489 8.82 18.29 24.40
N GLY A 490 9.14 17.27 23.62
CA GLY A 490 8.14 16.36 23.10
C GLY A 490 8.74 15.25 22.25
N GLN A 491 7.96 14.20 22.05
CA GLN A 491 8.32 13.13 21.14
C GLN A 491 8.08 13.59 19.69
N LYS A 492 9.06 13.38 18.82
CA LYS A 492 8.97 13.72 17.39
C LYS A 492 9.38 12.54 16.52
N ARG A 493 8.81 12.48 15.33
CA ARG A 493 9.15 11.46 14.34
C ARG A 493 10.40 11.83 13.56
N ILE A 494 11.26 10.86 13.32
CA ILE A 494 12.38 10.97 12.39
C ILE A 494 11.82 10.90 10.96
N VAL A 495 12.25 11.83 10.12
CA VAL A 495 11.98 11.82 8.69
C VAL A 495 13.31 11.70 7.95
N ALA A 496 13.37 10.71 7.05
CA ALA A 496 14.44 10.64 6.08
C ALA A 496 14.09 11.58 4.92
N THR A 497 14.94 12.55 4.63
CA THR A 497 14.79 13.49 3.51
C THR A 497 15.87 13.20 2.46
N GLU A 498 16.82 14.11 2.25
CA GLU A 498 18.20 13.77 1.85
C GLU A 498 19.07 13.51 3.08
N LYS A 499 18.55 13.80 4.28
CA LYS A 499 19.24 13.64 5.56
C LYS A 499 18.29 13.06 6.59
N ILE A 500 18.82 12.32 7.58
CA ILE A 500 18.03 11.86 8.74
C ILE A 500 17.83 13.06 9.65
N VAL A 501 16.58 13.52 9.75
CA VAL A 501 16.25 14.73 10.50
C VAL A 501 14.93 14.58 11.27
N VAL A 502 14.72 15.50 12.19
CA VAL A 502 13.47 15.71 12.90
C VAL A 502 12.91 17.05 12.46
N PRO A 503 11.81 17.08 11.69
CA PRO A 503 11.10 18.31 11.41
C PRO A 503 10.40 18.81 12.67
N TRP A 504 10.62 20.07 13.00
CA TRP A 504 9.97 20.76 14.11
C TRP A 504 9.51 22.14 13.67
N ASP A 505 8.28 22.50 13.99
CA ASP A 505 7.62 23.75 13.58
C ASP A 505 8.11 25.00 14.33
N ALA A 506 9.21 24.85 15.08
CA ALA A 506 9.86 25.89 15.84
C ALA A 506 8.92 26.63 16.80
N LYS A 507 8.02 25.92 17.50
CA LYS A 507 7.11 26.52 18.50
C LYS A 507 7.39 25.98 19.90
N ASP A 508 7.13 26.80 20.90
CA ASP A 508 7.21 26.39 22.31
C ASP A 508 6.17 25.31 22.65
N SER A 509 6.25 24.75 23.86
CA SER A 509 5.29 23.72 24.33
C SER A 509 3.83 24.19 24.35
N ASN A 510 3.58 25.51 24.31
CA ASN A 510 2.26 26.12 24.28
C ASN A 510 1.84 26.57 22.87
N GLN A 511 2.56 26.16 21.83
CA GLN A 511 2.31 26.48 20.42
C GLN A 511 2.53 27.96 20.04
N HIS A 512 3.30 28.72 20.82
CA HIS A 512 3.71 30.06 20.45
C HIS A 512 5.00 30.05 19.61
N LYS A 513 5.11 31.01 18.68
CA LYS A 513 6.36 31.28 17.95
C LYS A 513 7.46 31.67 18.94
N LEU A 514 8.67 31.19 18.70
CA LEU A 514 9.85 31.58 19.46
C LEU A 514 10.30 32.99 19.06
N ALA A 515 10.90 33.72 20.00
CA ALA A 515 11.48 35.03 19.72
C ALA A 515 12.72 34.89 18.81
N THR A 516 13.10 35.99 18.14
CA THR A 516 14.37 36.06 17.41
C THR A 516 15.54 35.81 18.36
N GLY A 517 16.40 34.84 18.04
CA GLY A 517 17.50 34.47 18.92
C GLY A 517 18.18 33.15 18.57
N VAL A 518 19.17 32.79 19.38
CA VAL A 518 19.88 31.50 19.30
C VAL A 518 19.28 30.54 20.30
N TYR A 519 19.09 29.30 19.88
CA TYR A 519 18.56 28.21 20.70
C TYR A 519 19.42 26.97 20.56
N PHE A 520 19.32 26.08 21.54
CA PHE A 520 20.00 24.79 21.56
C PHE A 520 18.98 23.66 21.45
N TYR A 521 19.34 22.58 20.77
CA TYR A 521 18.54 21.36 20.75
C TYR A 521 19.33 20.18 21.32
N VAL A 522 18.60 19.27 21.97
CA VAL A 522 19.04 17.94 22.37
C VAL A 522 18.02 16.95 21.84
N ILE A 523 18.47 15.98 21.06
CA ILE A 523 17.66 14.91 20.51
C ILE A 523 18.19 13.59 21.06
N LYS A 524 17.29 12.80 21.66
CA LYS A 524 17.59 11.45 22.12
C LYS A 524 17.02 10.43 21.15
N CYS A 525 17.90 9.71 20.45
CA CYS A 525 17.56 8.63 19.51
C CYS A 525 17.93 7.27 20.13
N GLY A 526 17.09 6.72 21.00
CA GLY A 526 17.45 5.53 21.77
C GLY A 526 18.62 5.83 22.74
N GLU A 527 19.78 5.20 22.51
CA GLU A 527 21.01 5.46 23.26
C GLU A 527 21.82 6.65 22.73
N ASP A 528 21.60 7.06 21.47
CA ASP A 528 22.31 8.18 20.85
C ASP A 528 21.77 9.53 21.37
N ILE A 529 22.66 10.47 21.66
CA ILE A 529 22.31 11.85 22.00
C ILE A 529 22.96 12.81 21.00
N ILE A 530 22.14 13.51 20.24
CA ILE A 530 22.57 14.51 19.26
C ILE A 530 22.27 15.90 19.80
N LYS A 531 23.24 16.80 19.69
CA LYS A 531 23.14 18.17 20.23
C LYS A 531 23.60 19.18 19.20
N GLY A 532 23.03 20.38 19.25
CA GLY A 532 23.49 21.48 18.43
C GLY A 532 22.75 22.78 18.73
N LYS A 533 22.88 23.74 17.82
CA LYS A 533 22.26 25.07 17.95
C LYS A 533 21.60 25.51 16.66
N PHE A 534 20.66 26.44 16.77
CA PHE A 534 20.01 27.09 15.64
C PHE A 534 19.61 28.53 15.94
N VAL A 535 19.28 29.26 14.87
CA VAL A 535 18.88 30.66 14.92
C VAL A 535 17.44 30.78 14.42
N ILE A 536 16.59 31.42 15.22
CA ILE A 536 15.26 31.86 14.82
C ILE A 536 15.35 33.34 14.45
N TYR A 537 14.77 33.71 13.31
CA TYR A 537 14.43 35.07 12.95
C TYR A 537 12.91 35.15 12.83
N ASN A 538 12.26 35.67 13.86
CA ASN A 538 10.81 35.76 13.94
C ASN A 538 10.34 37.04 13.25
N ASP A 539 9.85 36.87 12.02
CA ASP A 539 9.41 37.91 11.10
C ASP A 539 7.89 38.08 10.98
#